data_AF-A0A5B7UQ72-F1
#
_entry.id   AF-A0A5B7UQ72-F1
#
_cell.length_a   1.000
_cell.length_b   1.000
_cell.length_c   1.000
_cell.angle_alpha   90.00
_cell.angle_beta   90.00
_cell.angle_gamma   90.00
#
_symmetry.space_group_name_H-M   'P 1'
#
loop_
_entity.id
_entity.type
_entity.pdbx_description
1 polymer ?
#
loop_
_entity_poly.entity_id
_entity_poly.type
_entity_poly.pdbx_seq_one_letter_code
_entity_poly.pdbx_strand_id
1 'polypeptide(L)'
;MTQMRSMVSGGFVVEREFGFHLESRFPGIDLSDVDTSGLALVVRVGDPRKLNVWKLGRLLIGAASGGVKTAVVVRPGCEPVALPVFALWMHVDASQEERAQLQAEYRVRLAA
;
A
#
# COMPACT_ATOMS: atom_id res chain seq x y z
N MET A 1 4.38 -17.83 14.82
CA MET A 1 4.15 -18.25 13.43
C MET A 1 2.78 -17.73 13.00
N THR A 2 2.73 -16.67 12.20
CA THR A 2 1.47 -16.06 11.76
C THR A 2 1.25 -16.41 10.29
N GLN A 3 0.07 -16.96 9.99
CA GLN A 3 -0.28 -17.59 8.73
C GLN A 3 -0.09 -16.67 7.51
N MET A 4 0.70 -17.16 6.55
CA MET A 4 1.05 -16.52 5.29
C MET A 4 -0.05 -16.77 4.25
N ARG A 5 -0.76 -15.72 3.81
CA ARG A 5 -1.60 -15.76 2.61
C ARG A 5 -1.09 -14.73 1.60
N SER A 6 -0.06 -15.15 0.87
CA SER A 6 0.48 -14.43 -0.28
C SER A 6 -0.56 -14.45 -1.42
N MET A 7 -1.28 -13.35 -1.63
CA MET A 7 -2.02 -13.13 -2.88
C MET A 7 -1.13 -12.37 -3.86
N VAL A 8 -0.41 -13.14 -4.69
CA VAL A 8 0.33 -12.65 -5.86
C VAL A 8 -0.68 -12.29 -6.95
N SER A 9 -1.21 -11.07 -6.95
CA SER A 9 -1.88 -10.55 -8.16
C SER A 9 -1.83 -9.02 -8.19
N GLY A 10 -0.97 -8.45 -9.04
CA GLY A 10 -0.95 -7.02 -9.31
C GLY A 10 0.34 -6.26 -8.99
N GLY A 11 1.51 -6.90 -8.99
CA GLY A 11 2.80 -6.21 -8.83
C GLY A 11 3.19 -5.90 -7.38
N PHE A 12 2.39 -6.36 -6.41
CA PHE A 12 2.67 -6.23 -4.98
C PHE A 12 2.29 -7.52 -4.22
N VAL A 13 2.88 -7.69 -3.04
CA VAL A 13 2.57 -8.73 -2.06
C VAL A 13 2.17 -8.05 -0.77
N VAL A 14 1.16 -8.59 -0.08
CA VAL A 14 0.71 -8.05 1.20
C VAL A 14 0.82 -9.10 2.29
N GLU A 15 1.33 -8.67 3.42
CA GLU A 15 1.46 -9.48 4.63
C GLU A 15 0.89 -8.71 5.82
N ARG A 16 0.48 -9.44 6.85
CA ARG A 16 0.11 -8.85 8.14
C ARG A 16 1.24 -9.08 9.12
N GLU A 17 1.54 -8.07 9.90
CA GLU A 17 2.54 -8.11 10.97
C GLU A 17 1.95 -7.44 12.21
N PHE A 18 2.48 -7.73 13.39
CA PHE A 18 2.15 -6.93 14.56
C PHE A 18 2.95 -5.62 14.56
N GLY A 19 2.31 -4.51 14.93
CA GLY A 19 2.92 -3.19 14.92
C GLY A 19 4.19 -3.11 15.78
N PHE A 20 4.20 -3.79 16.92
CA PHE A 20 5.37 -3.88 17.81
C PHE A 20 6.55 -4.70 17.24
N HIS A 21 6.36 -5.44 16.15
CA HIS A 21 7.45 -6.11 15.43
C HIS A 21 8.03 -5.29 14.27
N LEU A 22 7.49 -4.10 13.98
CA LEU A 22 7.91 -3.35 12.81
C LEU A 22 9.36 -2.88 12.91
N GLU A 23 9.80 -2.40 14.07
CA GLU A 23 11.17 -1.93 14.29
C GLU A 23 12.20 -3.07 14.17
N SER A 24 11.90 -4.25 14.72
CA SER A 24 12.80 -5.41 14.61
C SER A 24 12.86 -5.97 13.19
N ARG A 25 11.76 -5.89 12.45
CA ARG A 25 11.67 -6.35 11.06
C ARG A 25 12.26 -5.35 10.06
N PHE A 26 12.16 -4.06 10.35
CA PHE A 26 12.64 -2.96 9.52
C PHE A 26 13.47 -2.00 10.39
N PRO A 27 14.74 -2.34 10.68
CA PRO A 27 15.58 -1.50 11.53
C PRO A 27 15.73 -0.08 10.96
N GLY A 28 15.53 0.93 11.81
CA GLY A 28 15.62 2.34 11.42
C GLY A 28 14.36 2.91 10.76
N ILE A 29 13.26 2.16 10.69
CA ILE A 29 11.97 2.68 10.22
C ILE A 29 11.45 3.76 11.18
N ASP A 30 10.99 4.89 10.63
CA ASP A 30 10.31 5.90 11.42
C ASP A 30 8.87 5.46 11.73
N LEU A 31 8.55 5.36 13.03
CA LEU A 31 7.24 4.94 13.55
C LEU A 31 6.54 6.04 14.35
N SER A 32 7.08 7.26 14.34
CA SER A 32 6.60 8.37 15.17
C SER A 32 5.14 8.74 14.91
N ASP A 33 4.70 8.65 13.65
CA ASP A 33 3.37 9.08 13.20
C ASP A 33 2.37 7.92 12.96
N VAL A 34 2.66 6.71 13.48
CA VAL A 34 1.80 5.53 13.26
C VAL A 34 1.45 4.76 14.54
N ASP A 35 0.28 4.11 14.54
CA ASP A 35 -0.16 3.27 15.66
C ASP A 35 0.48 1.88 15.56
N THR A 36 1.36 1.57 16.50
CA THR A 36 2.06 0.27 16.58
C THR A 36 1.42 -0.72 17.55
N SER A 37 0.33 -0.34 18.23
CA SER A 37 -0.33 -1.19 19.24
C SER A 37 -1.06 -2.40 18.63
N GLY A 38 -1.47 -2.29 17.37
CA GLY A 38 -2.31 -3.27 16.69
C GLY A 38 -1.60 -4.07 15.59
N LEU A 39 -2.40 -4.57 14.65
CA LEU A 39 -1.89 -5.15 13.40
C LEU A 39 -1.45 -4.03 12.44
N ALA A 40 -0.41 -4.34 11.68
CA ALA A 40 0.11 -3.53 10.59
C ALA A 40 0.06 -4.33 9.27
N LEU A 41 -0.09 -3.60 8.17
CA LEU A 41 -0.10 -4.14 6.82
C LEU A 41 1.25 -3.89 6.15
N VAL A 42 2.00 -4.94 5.83
CA VAL A 42 3.25 -4.82 5.07
C VAL A 42 2.94 -5.00 3.58
N VAL A 43 3.13 -3.96 2.79
CA VAL A 43 2.91 -3.94 1.34
C VAL A 43 4.27 -3.93 0.64
N ARG A 44 4.66 -5.07 0.07
CA ARG A 44 5.89 -5.20 -0.72
C ARG A 44 5.57 -4.93 -2.19
N VAL A 45 6.07 -3.83 -2.73
CA VAL A 45 5.92 -3.48 -4.15
C VAL A 45 7.14 -4.00 -4.92
N GLY A 46 6.92 -4.96 -5.82
CA GLY A 46 8.00 -5.54 -6.62
C GLY A 46 8.39 -4.64 -7.78
N ASP A 47 7.50 -4.55 -8.77
CA ASP A 47 7.65 -3.67 -9.93
C ASP A 47 6.54 -2.60 -9.91
N PRO A 48 6.87 -1.32 -9.61
CA PRO A 48 5.90 -0.23 -9.58
C PRO A 48 5.16 -0.04 -10.89
N ARG A 49 5.77 -0.39 -12.04
CA ARG A 49 5.13 -0.26 -13.36
C ARG A 49 4.00 -1.27 -13.55
N LYS A 50 4.07 -2.41 -12.86
CA LYS A 50 3.05 -3.46 -12.87
C LYS A 50 2.07 -3.34 -11.69
N LEU A 51 2.18 -2.27 -10.91
CA LEU A 51 1.33 -2.06 -9.74
C LEU A 51 -0.12 -1.85 -10.16
N ASN A 52 -0.98 -2.78 -9.75
CA ASN A 52 -2.43 -2.66 -9.90
C ASN A 52 -2.98 -1.82 -8.74
N VAL A 53 -3.02 -0.51 -8.98
CA VAL A 53 -3.43 0.51 -8.00
C VAL A 53 -4.86 0.27 -7.51
N TRP A 54 -5.77 -0.14 -8.39
CA TRP A 54 -7.16 -0.46 -8.01
C TRP A 54 -7.27 -1.64 -7.04
N LYS A 55 -6.55 -2.74 -7.31
CA LYS A 55 -6.50 -3.90 -6.40
C LYS A 55 -5.89 -3.52 -5.06
N LEU A 56 -4.83 -2.71 -5.08
CA LEU A 56 -4.21 -2.19 -3.85
C LEU A 56 -5.22 -1.37 -3.05
N GLY A 57 -5.94 -0.44 -3.68
CA GLY A 57 -6.96 0.39 -3.03
C GLY A 57 -8.04 -0.43 -2.34
N ARG A 58 -8.60 -1.43 -3.02
CA ARG A 58 -9.61 -2.34 -2.41
C ARG A 58 -9.06 -3.11 -1.22
N LEU A 59 -7.80 -3.52 -1.28
CA LEU A 59 -7.16 -4.24 -0.18
C LEU A 59 -6.94 -3.32 1.03
N LEU A 60 -6.49 -2.09 0.80
CA LEU A 60 -6.28 -1.10 1.86
C LEU A 60 -7.59 -0.75 2.59
N ILE A 61 -8.69 -0.54 1.85
CA ILE A 61 -10.01 -0.36 2.45
C ILE A 61 -10.39 -1.59 3.29
N GLY A 62 -10.24 -2.80 2.73
CA GLY A 62 -10.56 -4.03 3.45
C GLY A 62 -9.73 -4.23 4.72
N ALA A 63 -8.46 -3.84 4.71
CA ALA A 63 -7.59 -3.88 5.88
C ALA A 63 -8.02 -2.85 6.94
N ALA A 64 -8.32 -1.61 6.52
CA ALA A 64 -8.80 -0.55 7.39
C ALA A 64 -10.12 -0.94 8.08
N SER A 65 -11.09 -1.48 7.33
CA SER A 65 -12.35 -1.99 7.89
C SER A 65 -12.13 -3.15 8.88
N GLY A 66 -11.02 -3.88 8.75
CA GLY A 66 -10.59 -4.92 9.69
C GLY A 66 -9.83 -4.39 10.91
N GLY A 67 -9.76 -3.08 11.12
CA GLY A 67 -9.08 -2.45 12.26
C GLY A 67 -7.57 -2.25 12.11
N VAL A 68 -7.02 -2.50 10.91
CA VAL A 68 -5.59 -2.25 10.63
C VAL A 68 -5.38 -0.76 10.38
N LYS A 69 -4.58 -0.12 11.23
CA LYS A 69 -4.35 1.35 11.16
C LYS A 69 -3.05 1.73 10.48
N THR A 70 -2.07 0.84 10.49
CA THR A 70 -0.71 1.13 10.03
C THR A 70 -0.35 0.28 8.82
N ALA A 71 0.28 0.90 7.83
CA ALA A 71 0.85 0.25 6.68
C ALA A 71 2.35 0.52 6.61
N VAL A 72 3.12 -0.46 6.15
CA VAL A 72 4.53 -0.31 5.80
C VAL A 72 4.70 -0.65 4.34
N VAL A 73 5.18 0.31 3.55
CA VAL A 73 5.48 0.11 2.14
C VAL A 73 6.96 -0.23 1.99
N VAL A 74 7.23 -1.35 1.34
CA VAL A 74 8.59 -1.84 1.09
C VAL A 74 8.80 -1.92 -0.41
N ARG A 75 9.86 -1.29 -0.91
CA ARG A 75 10.26 -1.34 -2.31
C ARG A 75 11.74 -1.74 -2.43
N PRO A 76 12.12 -2.57 -3.41
CA PRO A 76 13.52 -2.87 -3.67
C PRO A 76 14.35 -1.60 -3.89
N GLY A 77 15.43 -1.44 -3.13
CA GLY A 77 16.35 -0.31 -3.23
C GLY A 77 15.88 0.99 -2.57
N CYS A 78 14.78 0.97 -1.81
CA CYS A 78 14.31 2.11 -1.04
C CYS A 78 14.16 1.74 0.44
N GLU A 79 14.27 2.74 1.32
CA GLU A 79 13.95 2.56 2.73
C GLU A 79 12.45 2.26 2.92
N PRO A 80 12.10 1.35 3.84
CA PRO A 80 10.70 1.11 4.19
C PRO A 80 10.06 2.36 4.78
N VAL A 81 8.83 2.66 4.39
CA VAL A 81 8.08 3.81 4.90
C VAL A 81 6.84 3.31 5.64
N ALA A 82 6.71 3.69 6.91
CA ALA A 82 5.49 3.48 7.67
C ALA A 82 4.55 4.69 7.50
N LEU A 83 3.27 4.43 7.35
CA LEU A 83 2.24 5.46 7.28
C LEU A 83 0.88 4.91 7.71
N PRO A 84 -0.07 5.77 8.11
CA PRO A 84 -1.44 5.34 8.33
C PRO A 84 -2.03 4.69 7.06
N VAL A 85 -2.77 3.59 7.21
CA VAL A 85 -3.42 2.87 6.08
C VAL A 85 -4.31 3.81 5.28
N PHE A 86 -5.02 4.71 5.96
CA PHE A 86 -5.88 5.69 5.32
C PHE A 86 -5.07 6.68 4.45
N ALA A 87 -3.92 7.15 4.93
CA ALA A 87 -3.04 8.02 4.15
C ALA A 87 -2.52 7.29 2.90
N LEU A 88 -2.10 6.03 3.04
CA LEU A 88 -1.70 5.21 1.90
C LEU A 88 -2.84 5.04 0.88
N TRP A 89 -4.06 4.82 1.37
CA TRP A 89 -5.23 4.71 0.52
C TRP A 89 -5.52 6.01 -0.24
N MET A 90 -5.43 7.18 0.41
CA MET A 90 -5.60 8.48 -0.24
C MET A 90 -4.60 8.67 -1.40
N HIS A 91 -3.34 8.28 -1.23
CA HIS A 91 -2.34 8.35 -2.32
C HIS A 91 -2.68 7.42 -3.49
N VAL A 92 -3.19 6.22 -3.17
CA VAL A 92 -3.61 5.22 -4.16
C VAL A 92 -4.87 5.68 -4.92
N ASP A 93 -5.78 6.37 -4.25
CA ASP A 93 -7.00 6.92 -4.84
C ASP A 93 -6.70 8.09 -5.78
N ALA A 94 -5.91 9.07 -5.31
CA ALA A 94 -5.45 10.20 -6.13
C ALA A 94 -4.72 9.74 -7.41
N SER A 95 -3.89 8.70 -7.30
CA SER A 95 -3.19 8.12 -8.46
C SER A 95 -4.15 7.46 -9.47
N GLN A 96 -5.33 6.99 -9.04
CA GLN A 96 -6.34 6.43 -9.93
C GLN A 96 -7.11 7.54 -10.65
N GLU A 97 -7.47 8.62 -9.94
CA GLU A 97 -8.12 9.78 -10.53
C GLU A 97 -7.26 10.41 -11.63
N GLU A 98 -5.96 10.60 -11.38
CA GLU A 98 -5.03 11.14 -12.37
C GLU A 98 -4.96 10.25 -13.64
N ARG A 99 -4.91 8.93 -13.48
CA ARG A 99 -4.94 7.99 -14.62
C ARG A 99 -6.25 8.06 -15.40
N ALA A 100 -7.38 8.21 -14.71
CA ALA A 100 -8.68 8.33 -15.35
C ALA A 100 -8.80 9.63 -16.15
N GLN A 101 -8.30 10.74 -15.59
CA GLN A 101 -8.24 12.04 -16.27
C GLN A 101 -7.38 11.97 -17.54
N LEU A 102 -6.17 11.42 -17.47
CA LEU A 102 -5.28 11.26 -18.63
C LEU A 102 -5.91 10.42 -19.76
N GLN A 103 -6.65 9.36 -19.40
CA GLN A 103 -7.37 8.55 -20.39
C GLN A 103 -8.53 9.32 -21.02
N ALA A 104 -9.25 10.13 -20.25
CA ALA A 104 -10.32 10.98 -20.76
C ALA A 104 -9.77 12.03 -21.73
N GLU A 105 -8.70 12.73 -21.36
CA GLU A 105 -8.04 13.70 -22.24
C GLU A 105 -7.57 13.07 -23.55
N TYR A 106 -6.95 11.89 -23.49
CA TYR A 106 -6.51 11.17 -24.68
C TYR A 106 -7.68 10.83 -25.62
N ARG A 107 -8.81 10.40 -25.07
CA ARG A 107 -10.03 10.12 -25.86
C ARG A 107 -10.59 11.37 -26.52
N VAL A 108 -10.59 12.51 -25.83
CA VAL A 108 -11.01 13.79 -26.41
C VAL A 108 -10.10 14.19 -27.57
N ARG A 109 -8.77 14.04 -27.42
CA ARG A 109 -7.81 14.36 -28.48
C ARG A 109 -7.91 13.47 -29.72
N LEU A 110 -8.34 12.21 -29.57
CA LEU A 110 -8.58 11.31 -30.69
C LEU A 110 -9.92 11.54 -31.41
N ALA A 111 -10.88 12.16 -30.72
CA ALA A 111 -12.22 12.44 -31.24
C ALA A 111 -12.32 13.82 -31.93
N ALA A 112 -11.32 14.68 -31.77
CA ALA A 112 -11.17 15.98 -32.41
C ALA A 112 -10.32 15.86 -33.70
#